data_AF-A0A1M5FVI2-F1
#
_entry.id   AF-A0A1M5FVI2-F1
#
_cell.length_a   1.000
_cell.length_b   1.000
_cell.length_c   1.000
_cell.angle_alpha   90.00
_cell.angle_beta   90.00
_cell.angle_gamma   90.00
#
_symmetry.space_group_name_H-M   'P 1'
#
loop_
_entity.id
_entity.type
_entity.pdbx_description
1 polymer ?
#
loop_
_entity_poly.entity_id
_entity_poly.type
_entity_poly.pdbx_seq_one_letter_code
_entity_poly.pdbx_strand_id
1 'polypeptide(L)'
;MSRFRILSYNVHSCIGTDKQHSPERVAHVIASCKPDIVALQEIDVGRPRTGSIDQARTLASLLGMEAHFHASTHVGPERYGDAILTALPISMVRTGPLPGFHDRIKVEPRGALWASIDVGGAALQVVNTHLGVWPHEQMLQLSTLLGPDWLGHPDCHDPVVFVGDFNAPPGLSPYRRLAAQFTDVQKEWGDRKAKPTFPGRLPTLRIDHVWLRGRAKVENVEVVRTPLARVASDHLPLVVDIDIHANDARDHGASIHKKSA
;
A
#
# COMPACT_ATOMS: atom_id res chain seq x y z
N MET A 1 8.28 -19.06 4.90
CA MET A 1 7.97 -19.07 3.46
C MET A 1 8.39 -17.73 2.88
N SER A 2 9.02 -17.70 1.71
CA SER A 2 9.50 -16.48 1.03
C SER A 2 8.41 -15.70 0.29
N ARG A 3 7.17 -16.17 0.37
CA ARG A 3 6.03 -15.67 -0.40
C ARG A 3 5.05 -15.01 0.53
N PHE A 4 4.48 -13.92 0.06
CA PHE A 4 3.44 -13.21 0.76
C PHE A 4 2.46 -12.59 -0.23
N ARG A 5 1.25 -12.34 0.26
CA ARG A 5 0.23 -11.55 -0.41
C ARG A 5 0.09 -10.21 0.30
N ILE A 6 0.22 -9.12 -0.47
CA ILE A 6 -0.10 -7.77 -0.01
C ILE A 6 -1.36 -7.24 -0.68
N LEU A 7 -2.20 -6.55 0.10
CA LEU A 7 -3.40 -5.86 -0.37
C LEU A 7 -3.29 -4.37 -0.06
N SER A 8 -3.41 -3.53 -1.09
CA SER A 8 -3.61 -2.07 -0.94
C SER A 8 -5.08 -1.75 -1.08
N TYR A 9 -5.63 -0.96 -0.15
CA TYR A 9 -7.04 -0.56 -0.22
C TYR A 9 -7.32 0.75 0.50
N ASN A 10 -7.68 1.78 -0.27
CA ASN A 10 -8.36 2.96 0.24
C ASN A 10 -9.80 2.55 0.61
N VAL A 11 -10.14 2.61 1.90
CA VAL A 11 -11.42 2.10 2.41
C VAL A 11 -12.50 3.17 2.53
N HIS A 12 -12.20 4.42 2.17
CA HIS A 12 -13.14 5.54 2.27
C HIS A 12 -13.80 5.64 3.66
N SER A 13 -13.00 5.46 4.71
CA SER A 13 -13.46 5.39 6.11
C SER A 13 -14.58 4.36 6.33
N CYS A 14 -14.50 3.23 5.62
CA CYS A 14 -15.49 2.17 5.58
C CYS A 14 -16.89 2.63 5.17
N ILE A 15 -17.01 3.79 4.52
CA ILE A 15 -18.26 4.30 3.96
C ILE A 15 -18.33 3.83 2.51
N GLY A 16 -19.31 3.00 2.22
CA GLY A 16 -19.47 2.44 0.88
C GLY A 16 -20.01 3.46 -0.12
N THR A 17 -20.03 3.07 -1.39
CA THR A 17 -20.68 3.87 -2.44
C THR A 17 -22.21 3.91 -2.30
N ASP A 18 -22.77 3.12 -1.38
CA ASP A 18 -24.15 3.20 -0.90
C ASP A 18 -24.33 4.18 0.27
N LYS A 19 -23.27 4.89 0.66
CA LYS A 19 -23.19 5.83 1.79
C LYS A 19 -23.38 5.20 3.17
N GLN A 20 -23.38 3.87 3.25
CA GLN A 20 -23.47 3.19 4.54
C GLN A 20 -22.08 2.96 5.11
N HIS A 21 -21.90 3.23 6.39
CA HIS A 21 -20.70 2.90 7.14
C HIS A 21 -20.76 1.44 7.59
N SER A 22 -19.84 0.60 7.14
CA SER A 22 -19.73 -0.80 7.57
C SER A 22 -18.28 -1.31 7.47
N PRO A 23 -17.53 -1.30 8.59
CA PRO A 23 -16.23 -1.95 8.68
C PRO A 23 -16.27 -3.45 8.39
N GLU A 24 -17.34 -4.14 8.78
CA GLU A 24 -17.51 -5.58 8.55
C GLU A 24 -17.57 -5.90 7.06
N ARG A 25 -18.26 -5.07 6.27
CA ARG A 25 -18.28 -5.20 4.81
C ARG A 25 -16.88 -5.07 4.21
N VAL A 26 -16.09 -4.11 4.67
CA VAL A 26 -14.69 -3.93 4.24
C VAL A 26 -13.84 -5.12 4.66
N ALA A 27 -13.97 -5.58 5.90
CA ALA A 27 -13.28 -6.77 6.41
C ALA A 27 -13.62 -8.02 5.60
N HIS A 28 -14.87 -8.23 5.20
CA HIS A 28 -15.26 -9.35 4.33
C HIS A 28 -14.57 -9.29 2.96
N VAL A 29 -14.45 -8.10 2.36
CA VAL A 29 -13.70 -7.93 1.10
C VAL A 29 -12.24 -8.30 1.31
N ILE A 30 -11.58 -7.76 2.34
CA ILE A 30 -10.17 -8.04 2.65
C ILE A 30 -9.96 -9.53 2.95
N ALA A 31 -10.79 -10.13 3.80
CA ALA A 31 -10.73 -11.54 4.17
C ALA A 31 -10.87 -12.47 2.95
N SER A 32 -11.74 -12.13 1.99
CA SER A 32 -11.89 -12.91 0.76
C SER A 32 -10.62 -12.95 -0.10
N CYS A 33 -9.76 -11.95 0.06
CA CYS A 33 -8.48 -11.85 -0.63
C CYS A 33 -7.36 -12.62 0.09
N LYS A 34 -7.53 -12.96 1.38
CA LYS A 34 -6.55 -13.67 2.21
C LYS A 34 -5.13 -13.05 2.20
N PRO A 35 -4.97 -11.73 2.42
CA PRO A 35 -3.65 -11.11 2.45
C PRO A 35 -2.88 -11.45 3.72
N ASP A 36 -1.55 -11.48 3.62
CA ASP A 36 -0.65 -11.53 4.78
C ASP A 36 -0.37 -10.12 5.32
N ILE A 37 -0.36 -9.12 4.43
CA ILE A 37 -0.12 -7.71 4.74
C ILE A 37 -1.22 -6.85 4.09
N VAL A 38 -1.80 -5.93 4.86
CA VAL A 38 -2.86 -5.02 4.41
C VAL A 38 -2.40 -3.58 4.58
N ALA A 39 -2.27 -2.84 3.49
CA ALA A 39 -1.98 -1.41 3.47
C ALA A 39 -3.29 -0.64 3.23
N LEU A 40 -3.79 0.03 4.28
CA LEU A 40 -5.05 0.76 4.28
C LEU A 40 -4.82 2.26 4.21
N GLN A 41 -5.69 2.94 3.48
CA GLN A 41 -5.78 4.41 3.44
C GLN A 41 -7.18 4.87 3.85
N GLU A 42 -7.27 6.12 4.32
CA GLU A 42 -8.52 6.78 4.74
C GLU A 42 -9.25 6.16 5.94
N ILE A 43 -8.50 5.81 6.97
CA ILE A 43 -8.98 5.22 8.21
C ILE A 43 -9.39 6.30 9.22
N ASP A 44 -10.63 6.21 9.71
CA ASP A 44 -11.11 7.03 10.82
C ASP A 44 -10.85 6.36 12.19
N VAL A 45 -10.45 7.17 13.17
CA VAL A 45 -10.40 6.76 14.58
C VAL A 45 -11.05 7.83 15.46
N GLY A 46 -12.14 7.46 16.15
CA GLY A 46 -12.83 8.35 17.08
C GLY A 46 -13.68 9.45 16.42
N ARG A 47 -13.92 9.38 15.11
CA ARG A 47 -14.71 10.37 14.38
C ARG A 47 -16.22 10.15 14.52
N PRO A 48 -17.04 11.19 14.81
CA PRO A 48 -18.49 11.06 14.93
C PRO A 48 -19.17 10.50 13.67
N ARG A 49 -18.69 10.86 12.48
CA ARG A 49 -19.25 10.40 11.19
C ARG A 49 -19.20 8.88 11.00
N THR A 50 -18.35 8.18 11.74
CA THR A 50 -18.14 6.73 11.68
C THR A 50 -18.42 6.09 13.04
N GLY A 51 -19.30 6.70 13.85
CA GLY A 51 -19.72 6.14 15.14
C GLY A 51 -18.64 6.20 16.23
N SER A 52 -17.60 7.03 16.05
CA SER A 52 -16.47 7.19 16.98
C SER A 52 -15.68 5.90 17.26
N ILE A 53 -15.73 4.94 16.34
CA ILE A 53 -14.96 3.69 16.46
C ILE A 53 -13.49 3.89 16.09
N ASP A 54 -12.65 2.94 16.49
CA ASP A 54 -11.28 2.80 15.97
C ASP A 54 -11.30 1.81 14.80
N GLN A 55 -11.40 2.31 13.56
CA GLN A 55 -11.54 1.45 12.39
C GLN A 55 -10.32 0.56 12.17
N ALA A 56 -9.11 1.05 12.46
CA ALA A 56 -7.89 0.25 12.34
C ALA A 56 -7.98 -0.99 13.24
N ARG A 57 -8.32 -0.80 14.52
CA ARG A 57 -8.46 -1.90 15.48
C ARG A 57 -9.65 -2.81 15.15
N THR A 58 -10.78 -2.25 14.74
CA THR A 58 -11.96 -3.04 14.36
C THR A 58 -11.64 -3.96 13.17
N LEU A 59 -11.05 -3.43 12.09
CA LEU A 59 -10.67 -4.22 10.92
C LEU A 59 -9.64 -5.29 11.29
N ALA A 60 -8.60 -4.94 12.06
CA ALA A 60 -7.58 -5.88 12.49
C ALA A 60 -8.16 -7.03 13.34
N SER A 61 -9.08 -6.72 14.27
CA SER A 61 -9.78 -7.73 15.05
C SER A 61 -10.62 -8.67 14.20
N LEU A 62 -11.33 -8.16 13.19
CA LEU A 62 -12.14 -8.98 12.27
C LEU A 62 -11.28 -9.85 11.35
N LEU A 63 -10.05 -9.44 11.08
CA LEU A 63 -9.10 -10.13 10.20
C LEU A 63 -8.12 -11.03 10.97
N GLY A 64 -8.12 -11.00 12.30
CA GLY A 64 -7.14 -11.73 13.11
C GLY A 64 -5.71 -11.19 12.96
N MET A 65 -5.56 -9.88 12.85
CA MET A 65 -4.30 -9.18 12.63
C MET A 65 -4.04 -8.14 13.72
N GLU A 66 -2.81 -7.61 13.76
CA GLU A 66 -2.45 -6.42 14.52
C GLU A 66 -2.60 -5.16 13.67
N ALA A 67 -2.85 -4.01 14.31
CA ALA A 67 -3.02 -2.72 13.63
C ALA A 67 -1.91 -1.74 13.99
N HIS A 68 -1.25 -1.20 12.96
CA HIS A 68 -0.31 -0.08 13.07
C HIS A 68 -0.87 1.13 12.33
N PHE A 69 -1.34 2.12 13.07
CA PHE A 69 -2.04 3.29 12.54
C PHE A 69 -1.21 4.57 12.71
N HIS A 70 -1.19 5.40 11.68
CA HIS A 70 -0.64 6.75 11.74
C HIS A 70 -1.72 7.76 11.33
N ALA A 71 -1.99 8.71 12.21
CA ALA A 71 -2.91 9.81 11.93
C ALA A 71 -2.16 10.97 11.26
N SER A 72 -2.53 11.30 10.03
CA SER A 72 -2.09 12.52 9.37
C SER A 72 -2.88 13.74 9.83
N THR A 73 -4.13 13.55 10.29
CA THR A 73 -5.03 14.62 10.74
C THR A 73 -5.49 14.36 12.17
N HIS A 74 -5.47 15.43 12.99
CA HIS A 74 -5.95 15.42 14.37
C HIS A 74 -6.94 16.58 14.60
N VAL A 75 -8.13 16.30 15.14
CA VAL A 75 -9.10 17.31 15.57
C VAL A 75 -9.64 16.89 16.94
N GLY A 76 -9.05 17.43 18.01
CA GLY A 76 -9.33 16.95 19.37
C GLY A 76 -8.99 15.45 19.49
N PRO A 77 -9.93 14.58 19.93
CA PRO A 77 -9.73 13.13 20.01
C PRO A 77 -9.83 12.43 18.63
N GLU A 78 -10.35 13.12 17.62
CA GLU A 78 -10.58 12.55 16.30
C GLU A 78 -9.29 12.46 15.50
N ARG A 79 -9.08 11.30 14.89
CA ARG A 79 -7.90 11.01 14.08
C ARG A 79 -8.30 10.43 12.74
N TYR A 80 -7.51 10.76 11.73
CA TYR A 80 -7.66 10.20 10.39
C TYR A 80 -6.29 10.01 9.74
N GLY A 81 -6.12 8.92 9.01
CA GLY A 81 -4.88 8.62 8.31
C GLY A 81 -4.86 7.21 7.75
N ASP A 82 -3.70 6.57 7.81
CA ASP A 82 -3.41 5.32 7.12
C ASP A 82 -3.00 4.23 8.12
N ALA A 83 -3.11 2.96 7.72
CA ALA A 83 -2.74 1.83 8.57
C ALA A 83 -2.05 0.69 7.81
N ILE A 84 -1.23 -0.07 8.52
CA ILE A 84 -0.76 -1.39 8.10
C ILE A 84 -1.34 -2.43 9.06
N LEU A 85 -1.97 -3.47 8.52
CA LEU A 85 -2.44 -4.62 9.29
C LEU A 85 -1.67 -5.88 8.86
N THR A 86 -1.22 -6.68 9.81
CA THR A 86 -0.61 -7.99 9.55
C THR A 86 -0.61 -8.85 10.82
N ALA A 87 -0.49 -10.16 10.66
CA ALA A 87 -0.18 -11.09 11.76
C ALA A 87 1.29 -11.53 11.74
N LEU A 88 2.08 -11.06 10.77
CA LEU A 88 3.51 -11.34 10.68
C LEU A 88 4.28 -10.50 11.70
N PRO A 89 5.46 -10.96 12.16
CA PRO A 89 6.32 -10.14 13.00
C PRO A 89 6.68 -8.83 12.29
N ILE A 90 6.43 -7.71 12.95
CA ILE A 90 6.54 -6.37 12.38
C ILE A 90 7.23 -5.43 13.36
N SER A 91 8.08 -4.55 12.83
CA SER A 91 8.67 -3.43 13.54
C SER A 91 8.38 -2.15 12.76
N MET A 92 7.73 -1.18 13.41
CA MET A 92 7.54 0.14 12.81
C MET A 92 8.86 0.90 12.83
N VAL A 93 9.36 1.27 11.65
CA VAL A 93 10.62 2.02 11.50
C VAL A 93 10.35 3.52 11.57
N ARG A 94 9.34 3.99 10.82
CA ARG A 94 8.95 5.40 10.83
C ARG A 94 7.46 5.56 10.56
N THR A 95 6.85 6.53 11.23
CA THR A 95 5.57 7.10 10.79
C THR A 95 5.70 8.61 10.85
N GLY A 96 5.01 9.33 9.97
CA GLY A 96 5.13 10.78 9.99
C GLY A 96 4.30 11.50 8.94
N PRO A 97 4.06 12.80 9.17
CA PRO A 97 3.37 13.65 8.22
C PRO A 97 4.23 13.87 6.98
N LEU A 98 3.55 14.12 5.86
CA LEU A 98 4.16 14.55 4.61
C LEU A 98 3.89 16.03 4.37
N PRO A 99 4.81 16.74 3.71
CA PRO A 99 4.62 18.14 3.39
C PRO A 99 3.40 18.34 2.47
N GLY A 100 2.72 19.46 2.62
CA GLY A 100 1.57 19.83 1.81
C GLY A 100 1.25 21.31 1.97
N PHE A 101 0.26 21.79 1.23
CA PHE A 101 -0.15 23.20 1.24
C PHE A 101 -1.34 23.46 2.19
N HIS A 102 -1.45 22.68 3.27
CA HIS A 102 -2.60 22.65 4.19
C HIS A 102 -2.88 24.00 4.86
N ASP A 103 -1.87 24.86 5.02
CA ASP A 103 -2.02 26.20 5.58
C ASP A 103 -2.54 27.25 4.58
N ARG A 104 -2.56 26.92 3.28
CA ARG A 104 -2.86 27.87 2.19
C ARG A 104 -4.08 27.51 1.37
N ILE A 105 -4.39 26.22 1.28
CA ILE A 105 -5.51 25.65 0.55
C ILE A 105 -6.11 24.59 1.47
N LYS A 106 -7.44 24.40 1.48
CA LYS A 106 -8.13 23.31 2.21
C LYS A 106 -7.74 21.94 1.64
N VAL A 107 -6.51 21.53 1.89
CA VAL A 107 -5.94 20.25 1.47
C VAL A 107 -5.82 19.35 2.69
N GLU A 108 -6.26 18.12 2.54
CA GLU A 108 -6.22 17.12 3.60
C GLU A 108 -4.75 16.75 3.92
N PRO A 109 -4.30 16.86 5.18
CA PRO A 109 -2.97 16.44 5.59
C PRO A 109 -2.66 14.99 5.21
N ARG A 110 -1.44 14.74 4.74
CA ARG A 110 -0.96 13.41 4.32
C ARG A 110 0.14 12.90 5.24
N GLY A 111 0.35 11.59 5.23
CA GLY A 111 1.36 10.90 6.03
C GLY A 111 1.84 9.63 5.36
N ALA A 112 2.75 8.94 6.03
CA ALA A 112 3.20 7.62 5.62
C ALA A 112 3.54 6.75 6.83
N LEU A 113 3.56 5.44 6.59
CA LEU A 113 4.06 4.41 7.50
C LEU A 113 5.15 3.63 6.81
N TRP A 114 6.27 3.41 7.49
CA TRP A 114 7.35 2.52 7.08
C TRP A 114 7.53 1.45 8.15
N ALA A 115 7.29 0.20 7.75
CA ALA A 115 7.46 -0.99 8.55
C ALA A 115 8.55 -1.90 7.96
N SER A 116 9.28 -2.58 8.85
CA SER A 116 10.05 -3.77 8.50
C SER A 116 9.25 -4.98 8.97
N ILE A 117 8.90 -5.87 8.04
CA ILE A 117 8.04 -7.04 8.28
C ILE A 117 8.83 -8.31 7.97
N ASP A 118 8.85 -9.25 8.91
CA ASP A 118 9.47 -10.55 8.71
C ASP A 118 8.57 -11.43 7.83
N VAL A 119 9.06 -11.76 6.64
CA VAL A 119 8.44 -12.73 5.73
C VAL A 119 9.34 -13.95 5.64
N GLY A 120 9.08 -14.94 6.50
CA GLY A 120 9.77 -16.22 6.47
C GLY A 120 11.27 -16.14 6.80
N GLY A 121 11.64 -15.24 7.70
CA GLY A 121 13.01 -14.99 8.16
C GLY A 121 13.74 -13.87 7.41
N ALA A 122 13.10 -13.24 6.41
CA ALA A 122 13.66 -12.14 5.64
C ALA A 122 12.90 -10.84 5.92
N ALA A 123 13.65 -9.75 6.15
CA ALA A 123 13.07 -8.43 6.41
C ALA A 123 12.60 -7.77 5.12
N LEU A 124 11.29 -7.61 4.96
CA LEU A 124 10.66 -6.84 3.90
C LEU A 124 10.41 -5.41 4.38
N GLN A 125 10.83 -4.41 3.62
CA GLN A 125 10.46 -3.02 3.90
C GLN A 125 9.13 -2.69 3.22
N VAL A 126 8.13 -2.26 3.99
CA VAL A 126 6.83 -1.84 3.48
C VAL A 126 6.60 -0.37 3.83
N VAL A 127 6.43 0.46 2.80
CA VAL A 127 6.05 1.87 2.96
C VAL A 127 4.62 2.05 2.43
N ASN A 128 3.69 2.41 3.31
CA ASN A 128 2.30 2.74 2.96
C ASN A 128 2.09 4.26 2.99
N THR A 129 1.40 4.81 2.00
CA THR A 129 1.05 6.24 1.97
C THR A 129 -0.24 6.53 1.20
N HIS A 130 -0.84 7.67 1.50
CA HIS A 130 -1.86 8.31 0.67
C HIS A 130 -1.35 9.69 0.25
N LEU A 131 -1.10 9.92 -1.04
CA LEU A 131 -0.64 11.21 -1.55
C LEU A 131 -1.79 12.21 -1.72
N GLY A 132 -1.43 13.50 -1.76
CA GLY A 132 -2.36 14.56 -2.14
C GLY A 132 -2.84 14.40 -3.58
N VAL A 133 -3.81 15.21 -4.00
CA VAL A 133 -4.39 15.12 -5.37
C VAL A 133 -3.72 16.07 -6.37
N TRP A 134 -2.93 17.03 -5.89
CA TRP A 134 -2.32 18.06 -6.72
C TRP A 134 -0.91 17.65 -7.14
N PRO A 135 -0.55 17.66 -8.45
CA PRO A 135 0.76 17.20 -8.91
C PRO A 135 1.96 17.88 -8.24
N HIS A 136 1.88 19.18 -7.94
CA HIS A 136 2.96 19.89 -7.25
C HIS A 136 3.14 19.42 -5.79
N GLU A 137 2.03 19.17 -5.10
CA GLU A 137 2.04 18.59 -3.74
C GLU A 137 2.56 17.15 -3.78
N GLN A 138 2.04 16.31 -4.68
CA GLN A 138 2.48 14.93 -4.87
C GLN A 138 4.01 14.87 -5.10
N MET A 139 4.56 15.78 -5.90
CA MET A 139 6.00 15.83 -6.16
C MET A 139 6.82 16.24 -4.93
N LEU A 140 6.30 17.14 -4.09
CA LEU A 140 6.92 17.53 -2.82
C LEU A 140 6.91 16.36 -1.82
N GLN A 141 5.79 15.66 -1.72
CA GLN A 141 5.62 14.47 -0.89
C GLN A 141 6.55 13.33 -1.35
N LEU A 142 6.60 13.07 -2.66
CA LEU A 142 7.52 12.09 -3.22
C LEU A 142 8.99 12.46 -3.01
N SER A 143 9.36 13.74 -3.10
CA SER A 143 10.73 14.16 -2.76
C SER A 143 11.10 13.82 -1.32
N THR A 144 10.15 13.93 -0.39
CA THR A 144 10.35 13.57 1.01
C THR A 144 10.46 12.06 1.17
N LEU A 145 9.54 11.29 0.59
CA LEU A 145 9.50 9.83 0.69
C LEU A 145 10.70 9.14 0.01
N LEU A 146 11.22 9.72 -1.07
CA LEU A 146 12.42 9.23 -1.75
C LEU A 146 13.73 9.71 -1.08
N GLY A 147 13.63 10.56 -0.06
CA GLY A 147 14.76 11.15 0.64
C GLY A 147 15.39 10.22 1.69
N PRO A 148 16.47 10.70 2.34
CA PRO A 148 17.27 9.92 3.31
C PRO A 148 16.51 9.56 4.59
N ASP A 149 15.37 10.19 4.86
CA ASP A 149 14.51 9.92 6.01
C ASP A 149 13.57 8.72 5.82
N TRP A 150 13.43 8.23 4.58
CA TRP A 150 12.44 7.23 4.18
C TRP A 150 13.05 6.19 3.25
N LEU A 151 12.66 6.14 1.97
CA LEU A 151 13.11 5.12 1.03
C LEU A 151 14.61 5.21 0.72
N GLY A 152 15.22 6.38 0.88
CA GLY A 152 16.66 6.59 0.75
C GLY A 152 17.45 6.38 2.05
N HIS A 153 16.79 6.00 3.14
CA HIS A 153 17.44 5.76 4.43
C HIS A 153 18.37 4.52 4.35
N PRO A 154 19.56 4.54 4.99
CA PRO A 154 20.47 3.40 4.99
C PRO A 154 19.82 2.08 5.42
N ASP A 155 18.97 2.12 6.45
CA ASP A 155 18.24 0.95 6.97
C ASP A 155 17.07 0.48 6.07
N CYS A 156 16.71 1.24 5.03
CA CYS A 156 15.68 0.85 4.07
C CYS A 156 16.28 -0.09 3.01
N HIS A 157 16.68 -1.29 3.45
CA HIS A 157 17.29 -2.29 2.60
C HIS A 157 16.28 -2.95 1.66
N ASP A 158 16.74 -3.45 0.52
CA ASP A 158 15.91 -4.24 -0.38
C ASP A 158 15.60 -5.63 0.23
N PRO A 159 14.43 -6.23 -0.08
CA PRO A 159 13.39 -5.73 -0.97
C PRO A 159 12.46 -4.70 -0.31
N VAL A 160 11.95 -3.78 -1.12
CA VAL A 160 10.98 -2.76 -0.69
C VAL A 160 9.68 -2.87 -1.48
N VAL A 161 8.56 -2.79 -0.76
CA VAL A 161 7.22 -2.57 -1.29
C VAL A 161 6.77 -1.17 -0.91
N PHE A 162 6.60 -0.30 -1.89
CA PHE A 162 6.02 1.03 -1.70
C PHE A 162 4.60 1.06 -2.27
N VAL A 163 3.60 1.30 -1.42
CA VAL A 163 2.21 0.96 -1.69
C VAL A 163 1.25 2.05 -1.21
N GLY A 164 0.11 2.17 -1.88
CA GLY A 164 -1.03 2.96 -1.40
C GLY A 164 -1.76 3.68 -2.52
N ASP A 165 -2.51 4.71 -2.15
CA ASP A 165 -3.21 5.61 -3.08
C ASP A 165 -2.32 6.81 -3.40
N PHE A 166 -1.80 6.84 -4.62
CA PHE A 166 -0.91 7.90 -5.07
C PHE A 166 -1.66 9.06 -5.71
N ASN A 167 -2.97 8.95 -5.94
CA ASN A 167 -3.76 9.92 -6.69
C ASN A 167 -3.15 10.31 -8.06
N ALA A 168 -2.33 9.42 -8.64
CA ALA A 168 -1.51 9.72 -9.81
C ALA A 168 -1.66 8.61 -10.88
N PRO A 169 -2.49 8.83 -11.92
CA PRO A 169 -2.59 7.88 -13.01
C PRO A 169 -1.29 7.78 -13.84
N PRO A 170 -1.10 6.65 -14.55
CA PRO A 170 0.02 6.49 -15.47
C PRO A 170 0.10 7.63 -16.47
N GLY A 171 1.29 8.19 -16.63
CA GLY A 171 1.54 9.30 -17.55
C GLY A 171 1.69 10.66 -16.87
N LEU A 172 1.28 10.83 -15.61
CA LEU A 172 1.55 12.05 -14.84
C LEU A 172 2.97 12.05 -14.25
N SER A 173 3.46 13.24 -13.85
CA SER A 173 4.82 13.41 -13.31
C SER A 173 5.12 12.58 -12.05
N PRO A 174 4.23 12.43 -11.05
CA PRO A 174 4.53 11.60 -9.87
C PRO A 174 4.71 10.13 -10.24
N TYR A 175 3.84 9.61 -11.10
CA TYR A 175 3.94 8.24 -11.61
C TYR A 175 5.25 8.02 -12.37
N ARG A 176 5.61 8.92 -13.30
CA ARG A 176 6.86 8.80 -14.08
C ARG A 176 8.09 8.84 -13.19
N ARG A 177 8.07 9.64 -12.12
CA ARG A 177 9.16 9.72 -11.15
C ARG A 177 9.37 8.38 -10.43
N LEU A 178 8.29 7.71 -10.02
CA LEU A 178 8.36 6.40 -9.38
C LEU A 178 8.78 5.31 -10.37
N ALA A 179 8.20 5.30 -11.57
CA ALA A 179 8.55 4.33 -12.61
C ALA A 179 10.01 4.42 -13.10
N ALA A 180 10.73 5.50 -12.77
CA ALA A 180 12.16 5.63 -13.04
C ALA A 180 13.06 4.93 -12.00
N GLN A 181 12.53 4.59 -10.82
CA GLN A 181 13.29 4.04 -9.69
C GLN A 181 12.73 2.71 -9.16
N PHE A 182 11.47 2.41 -9.46
CA PHE A 182 10.74 1.26 -8.98
C PHE A 182 10.06 0.50 -10.12
N THR A 183 9.88 -0.80 -9.92
CA THR A 183 9.08 -1.65 -10.78
C THR A 183 7.59 -1.49 -10.45
N ASP A 184 6.78 -1.10 -11.43
CA ASP A 184 5.31 -1.13 -11.34
C ASP A 184 4.85 -2.59 -11.48
N VAL A 185 4.30 -3.18 -10.42
CA VAL A 185 3.91 -4.61 -10.43
C VAL A 185 2.89 -4.92 -11.51
N GLN A 186 2.00 -3.99 -11.85
CA GLN A 186 0.98 -4.22 -12.88
C GLN A 186 1.59 -4.23 -14.30
N LYS A 187 2.76 -3.61 -14.49
CA LYS A 187 3.51 -3.65 -15.75
C LYS A 187 4.45 -4.86 -15.83
N GLU A 188 5.01 -5.28 -14.71
CA GLU A 188 5.89 -6.45 -14.63
C GLU A 188 5.12 -7.77 -14.81
N TRP A 189 3.83 -7.79 -14.43
CA TRP A 189 3.01 -9.00 -14.42
C TRP A 189 2.53 -9.45 -15.81
N GLY A 190 3.46 -9.93 -16.62
CA GLY A 190 3.24 -10.53 -17.95
C GLY A 190 2.57 -9.58 -18.94
N ASP A 191 2.03 -10.13 -20.03
CA ASP A 191 1.35 -9.35 -21.09
C ASP A 191 -0.06 -8.86 -20.69
N ARG A 192 -0.39 -8.90 -19.40
CA ARG A 192 -1.72 -8.52 -18.92
C ARG A 192 -1.87 -7.01 -18.90
N LYS A 193 -3.02 -6.53 -19.38
CA LYS A 193 -3.37 -5.11 -19.27
C LYS A 193 -3.55 -4.75 -17.79
N ALA A 194 -2.74 -3.79 -17.33
CA ALA A 194 -2.91 -3.15 -16.03
C ALA A 194 -4.34 -2.59 -15.89
N LYS A 195 -4.90 -2.68 -14.68
CA LYS A 195 -6.32 -2.43 -14.42
C LYS A 195 -6.51 -1.21 -13.51
N PRO A 196 -7.55 -0.39 -13.77
CA PRO A 196 -7.94 0.69 -12.88
C PRO A 196 -8.63 0.18 -11.62
N THR A 197 -8.52 0.98 -10.57
CA THR A 197 -9.04 0.75 -9.20
C THR A 197 -10.09 1.78 -8.79
N PHE A 198 -10.14 2.94 -9.44
CA PHE A 198 -11.04 4.05 -9.11
C PHE A 198 -11.83 4.55 -10.35
N PRO A 199 -13.08 5.01 -10.21
CA PRO A 199 -13.96 4.81 -9.05
C PRO A 199 -14.45 3.36 -8.95
N GLY A 200 -14.77 2.90 -7.74
CA GLY A 200 -14.95 1.49 -7.42
C GLY A 200 -16.08 0.82 -8.21
N ARG A 201 -17.19 1.54 -8.44
CA ARG A 201 -18.32 1.04 -9.25
C ARG A 201 -17.97 0.86 -10.72
N LEU A 202 -17.29 1.84 -11.32
CA LEU A 202 -16.96 1.89 -12.75
C LEU A 202 -15.49 2.33 -12.92
N PRO A 203 -14.52 1.44 -12.68
CA PRO A 203 -13.12 1.83 -12.59
C PRO A 203 -12.55 2.27 -13.94
N THR A 204 -11.98 3.47 -13.98
CA THR A 204 -11.39 4.10 -15.17
C THR A 204 -9.98 4.65 -14.91
N LEU A 205 -9.64 4.97 -13.67
CA LEU A 205 -8.35 5.49 -13.23
C LEU A 205 -7.57 4.46 -12.41
N ARG A 206 -6.26 4.40 -12.64
CA ARG A 206 -5.31 3.58 -11.88
C ARG A 206 -4.49 4.50 -10.99
N ILE A 207 -4.92 4.69 -9.74
CA ILE A 207 -4.29 5.62 -8.80
C ILE A 207 -3.74 4.93 -7.56
N ASP A 208 -4.24 3.73 -7.25
CA ASP A 208 -3.64 2.81 -6.30
C ASP A 208 -2.53 2.01 -6.98
N HIS A 209 -1.33 2.04 -6.40
CA HIS A 209 -0.16 1.37 -6.97
C HIS A 209 0.60 0.58 -5.91
N VAL A 210 1.26 -0.48 -6.36
CA VAL A 210 2.27 -1.22 -5.61
C VAL A 210 3.54 -1.17 -6.44
N TRP A 211 4.60 -0.67 -5.82
CA TRP A 211 5.91 -0.46 -6.42
C TRP A 211 6.94 -1.35 -5.74
N LEU A 212 7.84 -1.95 -6.51
CA LEU A 212 8.92 -2.77 -5.99
C LEU A 212 10.28 -2.15 -6.23
N ARG A 213 11.16 -2.26 -5.23
CA ARG A 213 12.60 -2.05 -5.36
C ARG A 213 13.33 -3.27 -4.84
N GLY A 214 14.41 -3.65 -5.51
CA GLY A 214 15.18 -4.84 -5.19
C GLY A 214 14.69 -6.10 -5.89
N ARG A 215 15.32 -7.23 -5.56
CA ARG A 215 15.05 -8.53 -6.18
C ARG A 215 13.79 -9.16 -5.57
N ALA A 216 12.69 -9.14 -6.30
CA ALA A 216 11.47 -9.87 -5.96
C ALA A 216 10.76 -10.29 -7.24
N LYS A 217 10.03 -11.40 -7.21
CA LYS A 217 9.24 -11.89 -8.33
C LYS A 217 7.76 -11.67 -8.05
N VAL A 218 7.08 -10.96 -8.95
CA VAL A 218 5.62 -10.86 -8.94
C VAL A 218 5.05 -12.20 -9.43
N GLU A 219 4.22 -12.85 -8.62
CA GLU A 219 3.55 -14.12 -8.93
C GLU A 219 2.07 -13.95 -9.26
N ASN A 220 1.47 -12.82 -8.91
CA ASN A 220 0.10 -12.47 -9.27
C ASN A 220 -0.15 -10.97 -9.06
N VAL A 221 -1.06 -10.42 -9.86
CA VAL A 221 -1.64 -9.09 -9.65
C VAL A 221 -3.12 -9.16 -9.97
N GLU A 222 -3.95 -8.72 -9.04
CA GLU A 222 -5.40 -8.71 -9.16
C GLU A 222 -6.00 -7.42 -8.63
N VAL A 223 -6.88 -6.80 -9.43
CA VAL A 223 -7.83 -5.79 -8.92
C VAL A 223 -9.14 -6.51 -8.66
N VAL A 224 -9.58 -6.52 -7.40
CA VAL A 224 -10.74 -7.32 -6.95
C VAL A 224 -12.04 -6.59 -7.31
N ARG A 225 -12.87 -7.19 -8.18
CA ARG A 225 -14.07 -6.55 -8.76
C ARG A 225 -15.38 -7.26 -8.40
N THR A 226 -15.46 -7.90 -7.24
CA THR A 226 -16.70 -8.56 -6.79
C THR A 226 -17.82 -7.52 -6.60
N PRO A 227 -19.11 -7.93 -6.65
CA PRO A 227 -20.22 -7.02 -6.35
C PRO A 227 -20.06 -6.32 -5.00
N LEU A 228 -19.55 -7.03 -4.00
CA LEU A 228 -19.27 -6.48 -2.67
C LEU A 228 -18.17 -5.43 -2.72
N ALA A 229 -17.04 -5.71 -3.38
CA ALA A 229 -15.92 -4.77 -3.48
C ALA A 229 -16.31 -3.44 -4.14
N ARG A 230 -17.18 -3.49 -5.17
CA ARG A 230 -17.70 -2.28 -5.86
C ARG A 230 -18.59 -1.39 -4.99
N VAL A 231 -19.14 -1.94 -3.90
CA VAL A 231 -19.99 -1.21 -2.95
C VAL A 231 -19.22 -0.81 -1.70
N ALA A 232 -18.24 -1.63 -1.28
CA ALA A 232 -17.56 -1.50 0.00
C ALA A 232 -16.73 -0.22 0.16
N SER A 233 -16.16 0.29 -0.94
CA SER A 233 -15.41 1.55 -1.02
C SER A 233 -15.59 2.16 -2.41
N ASP A 234 -15.26 3.44 -2.56
CA ASP A 234 -15.10 4.09 -3.87
C ASP A 234 -13.77 3.76 -4.56
N HIS A 235 -12.90 2.98 -3.92
CA HIS A 235 -11.77 2.30 -4.53
C HIS A 235 -12.00 0.77 -4.60
N LEU A 236 -11.19 0.08 -5.41
CA LEU A 236 -11.11 -1.37 -5.43
C LEU A 236 -9.78 -1.84 -4.85
N PRO A 237 -9.77 -2.98 -4.12
CA PRO A 237 -8.54 -3.55 -3.60
C PRO A 237 -7.59 -3.97 -4.73
N LEU A 238 -6.29 -3.66 -4.58
CA LEU A 238 -5.21 -4.16 -5.40
C LEU A 238 -4.42 -5.21 -4.61
N VAL A 239 -4.46 -6.46 -5.09
CA VAL A 239 -3.81 -7.63 -4.50
C VAL A 239 -2.59 -8.01 -5.33
N VAL A 240 -1.49 -8.30 -4.66
CA VAL A 240 -0.23 -8.71 -5.30
C VAL A 240 0.37 -9.87 -4.53
N ASP A 241 0.74 -10.93 -5.25
CA ASP A 241 1.51 -12.05 -4.70
C ASP A 241 2.98 -11.88 -5.09
N ILE A 242 3.88 -11.98 -4.13
CA ILE A 242 5.30 -11.68 -4.31
C ILE A 242 6.15 -12.79 -3.67
N ASP A 243 7.19 -13.23 -4.37
CA ASP A 243 8.25 -14.11 -3.86
C ASP A 243 9.57 -13.34 -3.76
N ILE A 244 10.12 -13.20 -2.55
CA ILE A 244 11.35 -12.43 -2.29
C ILE A 244 12.64 -13.25 -2.41
N HIS A 245 12.57 -14.56 -2.63
CA HIS A 245 13.75 -15.43 -2.78
C HIS A 245 13.90 -16.07 -4.18
N ALA A 246 13.07 -15.69 -5.15
CA ALA A 246 12.95 -16.39 -6.43
C ALA A 246 14.21 -16.41 -7.34
N ASN A 247 15.30 -15.72 -7.00
CA ASN A 247 16.52 -15.65 -7.84
C ASN A 247 17.83 -16.15 -7.18
N ASP A 248 17.84 -16.57 -5.91
CA ASP A 248 19.06 -17.15 -5.31
C ASP A 248 19.43 -18.52 -5.91
N ALA A 249 18.46 -19.21 -6.50
CA ALA A 249 18.65 -20.53 -7.11
C ALA A 249 19.36 -20.51 -8.48
N ARG A 250 19.56 -19.36 -9.12
CA ARG A 250 20.25 -19.29 -10.43
C ARG A 250 21.77 -19.11 -10.32
N ASP A 251 22.28 -18.58 -9.20
CA ASP A 251 23.71 -18.33 -9.03
C ASP A 251 24.51 -19.58 -8.60
N HIS A 252 23.84 -20.68 -8.20
CA HIS A 252 24.51 -21.92 -7.77
C HIS A 252 24.67 -22.97 -8.89
N GLY A 253 24.20 -22.68 -10.12
CA GLY A 253 24.19 -23.63 -11.24
C GLY A 253 25.28 -23.43 -12.30
N ALA A 254 26.07 -22.36 -12.25
CA ALA A 254 27.00 -21.98 -13.32
C ALA A 254 28.47 -21.99 -12.86
N SER A 255 28.95 -23.09 -12.29
CA SER A 255 30.40 -23.24 -12.07
C SER A 255 30.89 -24.68 -12.07
N ILE A 256 30.58 -25.48 -13.09
CA ILE A 256 31.49 -26.58 -13.49
C ILE A 256 31.37 -26.77 -15.01
N HIS A 257 32.38 -26.36 -15.76
CA HIS A 257 32.98 -27.03 -16.93
C HIS A 257 33.77 -26.01 -17.77
N LYS A 258 35.04 -25.79 -17.39
CA LYS A 258 36.07 -25.41 -18.35
C LYS A 258 37.34 -26.25 -18.13
N LYS A 259 37.53 -27.15 -19.09
CA LYS A 259 38.79 -27.49 -19.78
C LYS A 259 39.92 -28.12 -18.96
N SER A 260 40.20 -29.38 -19.28
CA SER A 260 41.57 -29.90 -19.37
C SER A 260 41.89 -30.15 -20.84
N ALA A 261 43.06 -29.69 -21.24
CA ALA A 261 43.71 -29.91 -22.54
C ALA A 261 44.13 -31.38 -22.73
#